data_AF-A0AAW0YRG8-F1
#
_entry.id   AF-A0AAW0YRG8-F1
#
_cell.length_a   1.000
_cell.length_b   1.000
_cell.length_c   1.000
_cell.angle_alpha   90.00
_cell.angle_beta   90.00
_cell.angle_gamma   90.00
#
_symmetry.space_group_name_H-M   'P 1'
#
loop_
_entity.id
_entity.type
_entity.pdbx_description
1 polymer ?
#
loop_
_entity_poly.entity_id
_entity_poly.type
_entity_poly.pdbx_seq_one_letter_code
_entity_poly.pdbx_strand_id
1 'polypeptide(L)'
;LDYCGIALLIMGSFVPWLYYGFYCDFQPKLIYLTAVVLLGITTIVVSLWEKFSTPTFRPLRAAVFLTFGLSGIIPAVHYTLVEGFDYAITRASLGWLILMGALYVIGALLYAVRVPERFFPGKCDLWFQSHQIFHILVIAAAFVHYHGISEMAMYRLTNGECYDENLAAMKAQDLL
;
A
#
# COMPACT_ATOMS: atom_id res chain seq x y z
N LEU A 1 8.96 17.97 4.45
CA LEU A 1 8.89 17.54 3.03
C LEU A 1 9.10 16.02 2.91
N ASP A 2 10.19 15.45 3.43
CA ASP A 2 10.46 13.99 3.40
C ASP A 2 9.27 13.13 3.89
N TYR A 3 8.73 13.42 5.07
CA TYR A 3 7.58 12.70 5.65
C TYR A 3 6.28 12.85 4.86
N CYS A 4 6.06 14.01 4.25
CA CYS A 4 4.92 14.22 3.35
C CYS A 4 5.04 13.35 2.10
N GLY A 5 6.26 13.19 1.56
CA GLY A 5 6.53 12.31 0.43
C GLY A 5 6.16 10.86 0.72
N ILE A 6 6.51 10.35 1.91
CA ILE A 6 6.12 8.98 2.33
C ILE A 6 4.60 8.85 2.40
N ALA A 7 3.91 9.81 3.01
CA ALA A 7 2.44 9.78 3.11
C ALA A 7 1.77 9.82 1.73
N LEU A 8 2.26 10.67 0.82
CA LEU A 8 1.77 10.78 -0.56
C LEU A 8 2.03 9.49 -1.35
N LEU A 9 3.20 8.85 -1.15
CA LEU A 9 3.53 7.58 -1.79
C LEU A 9 2.57 6.46 -1.35
N ILE A 10 2.30 6.34 -0.05
CA ILE A 10 1.35 5.35 0.48
C ILE A 10 -0.06 5.65 -0.03
N MET A 11 -0.51 6.90 0.07
CA MET A 11 -1.84 7.27 -0.41
C MET A 11 -1.99 7.01 -1.92
N GLY A 12 -0.99 7.39 -2.71
CA GLY A 12 -0.98 7.21 -4.15
C GLY A 12 -0.92 5.74 -4.60
N SER A 13 -0.25 4.86 -3.83
CA SER A 13 -0.18 3.43 -4.15
C SER A 13 -1.50 2.69 -3.89
N PHE A 14 -2.27 3.13 -2.89
CA PHE A 14 -3.58 2.54 -2.61
C PHE A 14 -4.62 2.85 -3.69
N VAL A 15 -4.55 4.01 -4.33
CA VAL A 15 -5.55 4.45 -5.32
C VAL A 15 -5.72 3.45 -6.49
N PRO A 16 -4.67 3.13 -7.27
CA PRO A 16 -4.82 2.20 -8.40
C PRO A 16 -5.12 0.78 -7.91
N TRP A 17 -4.55 0.37 -6.77
CA TRP A 17 -4.79 -0.95 -6.22
C TRP A 17 -6.27 -1.17 -5.84
N LEU A 18 -6.86 -0.25 -5.08
CA LEU A 18 -8.28 -0.32 -4.70
C LEU A 18 -9.20 -0.16 -5.91
N TYR A 19 -8.79 0.66 -6.89
CA TYR A 19 -9.55 0.84 -8.13
C TYR A 19 -9.64 -0.45 -8.94
N TYR A 20 -8.53 -1.15 -9.17
CA TYR A 20 -8.52 -2.39 -9.96
C TYR A 20 -8.97 -3.62 -9.18
N GLY A 21 -8.75 -3.64 -7.86
CA GLY A 21 -9.29 -4.66 -6.95
C GLY A 21 -10.81 -4.60 -6.95
N PHE A 22 -11.39 -3.55 -6.39
CA PHE A 22 -12.84 -3.35 -6.33
C PHE A 22 -13.39 -2.69 -7.60
N TYR A 23 -12.93 -3.16 -8.76
CA TYR A 23 -13.32 -2.56 -10.05
C TYR A 23 -14.85 -2.64 -10.24
N CYS A 24 -15.43 -3.80 -9.94
CA CYS A 24 -16.87 -4.08 -10.06
C CYS A 24 -17.68 -3.54 -8.88
N ASP A 25 -17.13 -3.55 -7.66
CA ASP A 25 -17.88 -3.17 -6.47
C ASP A 25 -17.67 -1.71 -6.09
N PHE A 26 -18.63 -0.86 -6.45
CA PHE A 26 -18.52 0.59 -6.22
C PHE A 26 -18.50 0.97 -4.73
N GLN A 27 -19.34 0.35 -3.89
CA GLN A 27 -19.42 0.70 -2.46
C GLN A 27 -18.11 0.47 -1.70
N PRO A 28 -17.52 -0.75 -1.67
CA PRO A 28 -16.27 -0.97 -0.94
C PRO A 28 -15.12 -0.14 -1.51
N LYS A 29 -15.05 0.04 -2.84
CA LYS A 29 -14.07 0.93 -3.48
C LYS A 29 -14.10 2.34 -2.90
N LEU A 30 -15.29 2.95 -2.83
CA LEU A 30 -15.44 4.32 -2.33
C LEU A 30 -15.12 4.43 -0.83
N ILE A 31 -15.58 3.45 -0.02
CA ILE A 31 -15.32 3.42 1.42
C ILE A 31 -13.81 3.35 1.69
N TYR A 32 -13.08 2.47 1.02
CA TYR A 32 -11.64 2.35 1.25
C TYR A 32 -10.83 3.53 0.69
N LEU A 33 -11.19 4.05 -0.48
CA LEU A 33 -10.52 5.24 -1.02
C LEU A 33 -10.68 6.45 -0.10
N THR A 34 -11.89 6.70 0.40
CA THR A 34 -12.14 7.81 1.33
C THR A 34 -11.39 7.62 2.65
N ALA A 35 -11.38 6.40 3.20
CA ALA A 35 -10.61 6.09 4.41
C ALA A 35 -9.11 6.33 4.22
N VAL A 36 -8.53 5.91 3.09
CA VAL A 36 -7.11 6.11 2.77
C VAL A 36 -6.77 7.60 2.67
N VAL A 37 -7.62 8.40 2.04
CA VAL A 37 -7.41 9.85 1.93
C VAL A 37 -7.44 10.51 3.32
N LEU A 38 -8.40 10.14 4.17
CA LEU A 38 -8.49 10.68 5.54
C LEU A 38 -7.27 10.31 6.40
N LEU A 39 -6.84 9.05 6.34
CA LEU A 39 -5.63 8.58 7.02
C LEU A 39 -4.37 9.28 6.48
N GLY A 40 -4.29 9.48 5.16
CA GLY A 40 -3.19 10.18 4.50
C GLY A 40 -3.09 11.64 4.92
N ILE A 41 -4.20 12.38 4.92
CA ILE A 41 -4.27 13.77 5.39
C ILE A 41 -3.86 13.84 6.86
N THR A 42 -4.40 12.97 7.71
CA THR A 42 -4.04 12.90 9.13
C THR A 42 -2.54 12.68 9.32
N THR A 43 -1.96 11.73 8.56
CA THR A 43 -0.53 11.43 8.59
C THR A 43 0.31 12.63 8.15
N ILE A 44 -0.11 13.37 7.11
CA ILE A 44 0.57 14.58 6.65
C ILE A 44 0.52 15.65 7.74
N VAL A 45 -0.64 15.92 8.33
CA VAL A 45 -0.81 16.92 9.40
C VAL A 45 0.08 16.60 10.60
N VAL A 46 0.08 15.35 11.07
CA VAL A 46 0.96 14.90 12.16
C VAL A 46 2.43 15.07 11.78
N SER A 47 2.78 14.80 10.52
CA SER A 47 4.15 14.92 10.02
C SER A 47 4.66 16.37 9.90
N LEU A 48 3.75 17.35 9.84
CA LEU A 48 4.08 18.77 9.82
C LEU A 48 4.30 19.34 11.24
N TRP A 49 4.02 18.58 12.29
CA TRP A 49 4.26 19.02 13.65
C TRP A 49 5.76 19.01 14.00
N GLU A 50 6.33 20.16 14.37
CA GLU A 50 7.77 20.31 14.64
C GLU A 50 8.32 19.29 15.65
N LYS A 51 7.55 18.99 16.70
CA LYS A 51 7.94 18.04 17.76
C LYS A 51 8.13 16.61 17.22
N PHE A 52 7.37 16.24 16.19
CA PHE A 52 7.43 14.94 15.53
C PHE A 52 8.77 14.70 14.84
N SER A 53 9.46 15.77 14.41
CA SER A 53 10.78 15.68 13.75
C SER A 53 11.91 15.31 14.72
N THR A 54 11.73 15.52 16.02
CA THR A 54 12.80 15.32 16.99
C THR A 54 13.24 13.85 17.08
N PRO A 55 14.50 13.57 17.46
CA PRO A 55 15.03 12.21 17.44
C PRO A 55 14.29 11.24 18.38
N THR A 56 13.64 11.74 19.43
CA THR A 56 12.88 10.98 20.43
C THR A 56 11.64 10.32 19.85
N PHE A 57 11.00 10.93 18.83
CA PHE A 57 9.77 10.41 18.23
C PHE A 57 10.01 9.45 17.06
N ARG A 58 11.26 9.07 16.77
CA ARG A 58 11.58 8.13 15.67
C ARG A 58 10.74 6.85 15.66
N PRO A 59 10.54 6.13 16.78
CA PRO A 59 9.69 4.95 16.81
C PRO A 59 8.22 5.29 16.52
N LEU A 60 7.72 6.42 17.04
CA LEU A 60 6.36 6.87 16.75
C LEU A 60 6.18 7.17 15.27
N ARG A 61 7.16 7.82 14.62
CA ARG A 61 7.12 8.07 13.18
C ARG A 61 7.00 6.78 12.39
N ALA A 62 7.89 5.82 12.67
CA ALA A 62 7.86 4.51 12.04
C ALA A 62 6.50 3.83 12.27
N ALA A 63 5.95 3.89 13.48
CA ALA A 63 4.65 3.33 13.81
C ALA A 63 3.51 3.98 13.01
N VAL A 64 3.43 5.31 12.92
CA VAL A 64 2.38 6.02 12.17
C VAL A 64 2.37 5.61 10.70
N PHE A 65 3.52 5.65 10.03
CA PHE A 65 3.62 5.26 8.61
C PHE A 65 3.36 3.77 8.40
N LEU A 66 3.86 2.92 9.30
CA LEU A 66 3.67 1.48 9.21
C LEU A 66 2.20 1.11 9.42
N THR A 67 1.52 1.70 10.41
CA THR A 67 0.08 1.49 10.63
C THR A 67 -0.73 1.98 9.43
N PHE A 68 -0.37 3.14 8.84
CA PHE A 68 -1.06 3.61 7.64
C PHE A 68 -0.87 2.64 6.47
N GLY A 69 0.34 2.13 6.22
CA GLY A 69 0.56 1.11 5.18
C GLY A 69 -0.13 -0.22 5.47
N LEU A 70 -0.10 -0.69 6.73
CA LEU A 70 -0.74 -1.94 7.15
C LEU A 70 -2.27 -1.88 7.16
N SER A 71 -2.87 -0.68 7.12
CA SER A 71 -4.32 -0.52 6.96
C SER A 71 -4.86 -1.24 5.70
N GLY A 72 -4.00 -1.46 4.70
CA GLY A 72 -4.31 -2.22 3.48
C GLY A 72 -4.59 -3.71 3.71
N ILE A 73 -4.27 -4.26 4.88
CA ILE A 73 -4.68 -5.64 5.23
C ILE A 73 -6.20 -5.76 5.27
N ILE A 74 -6.92 -4.74 5.73
CA ILE A 74 -8.38 -4.76 5.82
C ILE A 74 -9.05 -4.94 4.44
N PRO A 75 -8.80 -4.06 3.43
CA PRO A 75 -9.34 -4.26 2.09
C PRO A 75 -8.80 -5.53 1.42
N ALA A 76 -7.57 -5.96 1.70
CA ALA A 76 -7.04 -7.21 1.15
C ALA A 76 -7.82 -8.43 1.67
N VAL A 77 -8.08 -8.49 2.99
CA VAL A 77 -8.88 -9.55 3.60
C VAL A 77 -10.31 -9.53 3.07
N HIS A 78 -10.94 -8.35 3.01
CA HIS A 78 -12.28 -8.21 2.43
C HIS A 78 -12.32 -8.75 1.00
N TYR A 79 -11.38 -8.33 0.15
CA TYR A 79 -11.28 -8.80 -1.23
C TYR A 79 -11.12 -10.32 -1.32
N THR A 80 -10.23 -10.91 -0.50
CA THR A 80 -10.01 -12.37 -0.50
C THR A 80 -11.24 -13.17 -0.06
N LEU A 81 -12.08 -12.61 0.82
CA LEU A 81 -13.30 -13.26 1.30
C LEU A 81 -14.43 -13.22 0.27
N VAL A 82 -14.50 -12.15 -0.54
CA VAL A 82 -15.55 -11.97 -1.56
C VAL A 82 -15.21 -12.74 -2.84
N GLU A 83 -13.99 -12.60 -3.34
CA GLU A 83 -13.57 -13.14 -4.65
C GLU A 83 -12.92 -14.53 -4.55
N GLY A 84 -12.55 -14.96 -3.34
CA GLY A 84 -11.81 -16.20 -3.10
C GLY A 84 -10.29 -16.06 -3.22
N PHE A 85 -9.58 -16.98 -2.57
CA PHE A 85 -8.11 -16.92 -2.38
C PHE A 85 -7.33 -17.09 -3.69
N ASP A 86 -7.71 -18.06 -4.53
CA ASP A 86 -7.04 -18.31 -5.81
C ASP A 86 -7.16 -17.12 -6.76
N TYR A 87 -8.33 -16.48 -6.78
CA TYR A 87 -8.58 -15.29 -7.58
C TYR A 87 -7.80 -14.08 -7.05
N ALA A 88 -7.68 -13.94 -5.73
CA ALA A 88 -6.89 -12.87 -5.11
C ALA A 88 -5.38 -12.99 -5.39
N ILE A 89 -4.81 -14.19 -5.33
CA ILE A 89 -3.38 -14.39 -5.65
C ILE A 89 -3.10 -14.20 -7.13
N THR A 90 -3.91 -14.79 -8.01
CA THR A 90 -3.62 -14.81 -9.45
C THR A 90 -4.06 -13.54 -10.17
N ARG A 91 -5.16 -12.89 -9.75
CA ARG A 91 -5.76 -11.77 -10.48
C ARG A 91 -5.63 -10.41 -9.79
N ALA A 92 -5.55 -10.40 -8.46
CA ALA A 92 -5.35 -9.17 -7.69
C ALA A 92 -3.89 -8.92 -7.27
N SER A 93 -2.95 -9.69 -7.83
CA SER A 93 -1.52 -9.53 -7.58
C SER A 93 -1.17 -9.56 -6.09
N LEU A 94 -1.91 -10.32 -5.28
CA LEU A 94 -1.76 -10.31 -3.82
C LEU A 94 -0.36 -10.73 -3.37
N GLY A 95 0.29 -11.65 -4.12
CA GLY A 95 1.68 -12.03 -3.88
C GLY A 95 2.66 -10.86 -4.02
N TRP A 96 2.46 -10.00 -5.02
CA TRP A 96 3.26 -8.78 -5.21
C TRP A 96 3.01 -7.77 -4.09
N LEU A 97 1.77 -7.67 -3.60
CA LEU A 97 1.43 -6.82 -2.45
C LEU A 97 2.11 -7.30 -1.16
N ILE A 98 2.14 -8.61 -0.92
CA ILE A 98 2.84 -9.21 0.23
C ILE A 98 4.35 -8.91 0.15
N LEU A 99 4.96 -9.09 -1.03
CA LEU A 99 6.37 -8.78 -1.24
C LEU A 99 6.66 -7.28 -1.01
N MET A 100 5.84 -6.39 -1.56
CA MET A 100 5.93 -4.94 -1.32
C MET A 100 5.84 -4.63 0.19
N GLY A 101 4.85 -5.22 0.88
CA GLY A 101 4.65 -5.04 2.32
C GLY A 101 5.86 -5.52 3.14
N ALA A 102 6.43 -6.67 2.80
CA ALA A 102 7.63 -7.19 3.44
C ALA A 102 8.82 -6.24 3.27
N LEU A 103 9.05 -5.71 2.06
CA LEU A 103 10.13 -4.75 1.79
C LEU A 103 9.96 -3.48 2.62
N TYR A 104 8.75 -2.94 2.73
CA TYR A 104 8.47 -1.76 3.57
C TYR A 104 8.69 -2.04 5.05
N VAL A 105 8.20 -3.17 5.57
CA VAL A 105 8.38 -3.56 6.99
C VAL A 105 9.86 -3.71 7.30
N ILE A 106 10.61 -4.44 6.47
CA ILE A 106 12.05 -4.64 6.66
C ILE A 106 12.79 -3.30 6.62
N GLY A 107 12.50 -2.44 5.65
CA GLY A 107 13.10 -1.11 5.55
C GLY A 107 12.81 -0.25 6.79
N ALA A 108 11.54 -0.21 7.23
CA ALA A 108 11.14 0.55 8.41
C ALA A 108 11.82 0.04 9.69
N LEU A 109 11.96 -1.28 9.85
CA LEU A 109 12.67 -1.88 10.97
C LEU A 109 14.16 -1.52 10.95
N LEU A 110 14.84 -1.67 9.81
CA LEU A 110 16.26 -1.30 9.67
C LEU A 110 16.50 0.18 10.00
N TYR A 111 15.63 1.07 9.51
CA TYR A 111 15.65 2.50 9.84
C TYR A 111 15.43 2.76 11.35
N ALA A 112 14.47 2.08 11.97
CA ALA A 112 14.15 2.26 13.38
C ALA A 112 15.29 1.78 14.31
N VAL A 113 15.90 0.64 13.99
CA VAL A 113 16.94 0.02 14.83
C VAL A 113 18.37 0.47 14.49
N ARG A 114 18.56 1.27 13.43
CA ARG A 114 19.85 1.78 12.95
C ARG A 114 20.85 0.68 12.56
N VAL A 115 20.39 -0.31 11.81
CA VAL A 115 21.25 -1.41 11.34
C VAL A 115 21.65 -1.15 9.89
N PRO A 116 22.95 -1.27 9.53
CA PRO A 116 24.05 -1.90 10.28
C PRO A 116 24.92 -0.95 11.14
N GLU A 117 24.73 0.37 11.09
CA GLU A 117 25.63 1.33 11.74
C GLU A 117 25.68 1.19 13.27
N ARG A 118 24.65 0.61 13.89
CA ARG A 118 24.63 0.24 15.31
C ARG A 118 25.72 -0.76 15.67
N PHE A 119 26.08 -1.66 14.75
CA PHE A 119 27.11 -2.70 14.97
C PHE A 119 28.50 -2.24 14.55
N PHE A 120 28.60 -1.28 13.64
CA PHE A 120 29.87 -0.80 13.08
C PHE A 120 29.99 0.73 13.16
N PRO A 121 30.10 1.31 14.38
CA PRO A 121 30.20 2.75 14.54
C PRO A 121 31.44 3.29 13.81
N GLY A 122 31.26 4.35 13.02
CA GLY A 122 32.33 4.99 12.25
C GLY A 122 32.69 4.31 10.91
N LYS A 123 32.14 3.12 10.61
CA LYS A 123 32.42 2.41 9.34
C LYS A 123 31.35 2.60 8.28
N CYS A 124 30.14 2.98 8.69
CA CYS A 124 28.99 3.20 7.82
C CYS A 124 28.65 4.69 7.67
N ASP A 125 29.64 5.59 7.82
CA ASP A 125 29.38 7.04 7.87
C ASP A 125 29.08 7.65 6.49
N LEU A 126 29.53 7.02 5.41
CA LEU A 126 29.30 7.46 4.02
C LEU A 126 28.41 6.50 3.22
N TRP A 127 28.59 5.19 3.43
CA TRP A 127 27.92 4.13 2.69
C TRP A 127 27.26 3.13 3.64
N PHE A 128 26.14 2.55 3.20
CA PHE A 128 25.39 1.52 3.91
C PHE A 128 24.79 1.98 5.25
N GLN A 129 24.47 3.26 5.36
CA GLN A 129 23.65 3.75 6.46
C GLN A 129 22.27 3.11 6.40
N SER A 130 21.65 2.80 7.55
CA SER A 130 20.27 2.31 7.61
C SER A 130 19.29 3.18 6.80
N HIS A 131 19.50 4.50 6.78
CA HIS A 131 18.69 5.44 6.01
C HIS A 131 18.87 5.28 4.49
N GLN A 132 20.09 5.02 4.01
CA GLN A 132 20.34 4.71 2.60
C GLN A 132 19.69 3.38 2.20
N ILE A 133 19.85 2.35 3.04
CA ILE A 133 19.25 1.04 2.82
C ILE A 133 17.72 1.15 2.81
N PHE A 134 17.15 1.93 3.73
CA PHE A 134 15.73 2.24 3.75
C PHE A 134 15.25 2.83 2.41
N HIS A 135 15.92 3.85 1.90
CA HIS A 135 15.56 4.46 0.60
C HIS A 135 15.63 3.44 -0.56
N ILE A 136 16.67 2.60 -0.59
CA ILE A 136 16.80 1.55 -1.62
C ILE A 136 15.62 0.57 -1.54
N LEU A 137 15.23 0.14 -0.33
CA LEU A 137 14.11 -0.78 -0.14
C LEU A 137 12.76 -0.13 -0.49
N VAL A 138 12.57 1.16 -0.19
CA VAL A 138 11.38 1.92 -0.58
C VAL A 138 11.26 2.00 -2.11
N ILE A 139 12.36 2.27 -2.82
CA ILE A 139 12.38 2.31 -4.29
C ILE A 139 12.06 0.92 -4.86
N ALA A 140 12.70 -0.14 -4.34
CA ALA A 140 12.42 -1.51 -4.75
C ALA A 140 10.94 -1.90 -4.52
N ALA A 141 10.38 -1.54 -3.36
CA ALA A 141 8.98 -1.78 -3.04
C ALA A 141 8.04 -1.03 -4.01
N ALA A 142 8.37 0.21 -4.38
CA ALA A 142 7.59 0.97 -5.36
C ALA A 142 7.59 0.31 -6.75
N PHE A 143 8.72 -0.24 -7.20
CA PHE A 143 8.79 -1.01 -8.46
C PHE A 143 7.99 -2.31 -8.39
N VAL A 144 8.09 -3.05 -7.28
CA VAL A 144 7.28 -4.26 -7.05
C VAL A 144 5.79 -3.95 -7.08
N HIS A 145 5.38 -2.85 -6.42
CA HIS A 145 4.01 -2.38 -6.44
C HIS A 145 3.57 -2.00 -7.87
N TYR A 146 4.37 -1.20 -8.57
CA TYR A 146 4.08 -0.81 -9.96
C TYR A 146 3.88 -2.02 -10.88
N HIS A 147 4.75 -3.04 -10.75
CA HIS A 147 4.60 -4.29 -11.48
C HIS A 147 3.27 -4.99 -11.14
N GLY A 148 2.95 -5.15 -9.86
CA GLY A 148 1.70 -5.77 -9.42
C GLY A 148 0.44 -5.04 -9.94
N ILE A 149 0.45 -3.71 -9.94
CA ILE A 149 -0.64 -2.89 -10.49
C ILE A 149 -0.71 -3.00 -12.01
N SER A 150 0.43 -3.03 -12.69
CA SER A 150 0.47 -3.19 -14.15
C SER A 150 -0.15 -4.52 -14.58
N GLU A 151 0.12 -5.60 -13.84
CA GLU A 151 -0.52 -6.91 -14.07
C GLU A 151 -2.04 -6.83 -13.88
N MET A 152 -2.51 -6.19 -12.81
CA MET A 152 -3.95 -5.98 -12.58
C MET A 152 -4.60 -5.16 -13.69
N ALA A 153 -3.93 -4.10 -14.15
CA ALA A 153 -4.41 -3.25 -15.23
C ALA A 153 -4.47 -4.02 -16.56
N MET A 154 -3.43 -4.79 -16.90
CA MET A 154 -3.39 -5.64 -18.10
C MET A 154 -4.48 -6.72 -18.06
N TYR A 155 -4.71 -7.31 -16.90
CA TYR A 155 -5.80 -8.26 -16.70
C TYR A 155 -7.18 -7.62 -16.98
N ARG A 156 -7.41 -6.38 -16.56
CA ARG A 156 -8.68 -5.66 -16.82
C ARG A 156 -8.80 -5.21 -18.28
N LEU A 157 -7.71 -4.81 -18.92
CA LEU A 157 -7.70 -4.46 -20.34
C LEU A 157 -8.03 -5.66 -21.24
N THR A 158 -7.60 -6.87 -20.85
CA THR A 158 -7.83 -8.09 -21.61
C THR A 158 -9.21 -8.69 -21.41
N ASN A 159 -9.76 -8.63 -20.19
CA ASN A 159 -11.02 -9.32 -19.86
C ASN A 159 -12.26 -8.42 -19.85
N GLY A 160 -12.11 -7.09 -19.83
CA GLY A 160 -13.24 -6.18 -19.99
C GLY A 160 -14.31 -6.28 -18.89
N GLU A 161 -15.45 -5.65 -19.14
CA GLU A 161 -16.50 -5.21 -18.20
C GLU A 161 -16.95 -6.21 -17.13
N CYS A 162 -17.38 -5.66 -15.99
CA CYS A 162 -18.14 -6.40 -15.00
C CYS A 162 -19.54 -6.61 -15.54
N TYR A 163 -19.96 -7.87 -15.71
CA TYR A 163 -21.36 -8.15 -15.96
C TYR A 163 -22.13 -7.83 -14.69
N ASP A 164 -23.01 -6.83 -14.78
CA ASP A 164 -23.92 -6.49 -13.70
C ASP A 164 -24.93 -7.64 -13.57
N GLU A 165 -24.76 -8.50 -12.56
CA GLU A 165 -25.71 -9.57 -12.27
C GLU A 165 -27.13 -9.00 -12.08
N ASN A 166 -27.26 -7.75 -11.63
CA ASN A 166 -28.55 -7.06 -11.53
C ASN A 166 -29.16 -6.75 -12.91
N LEU A 167 -28.35 -6.41 -13.92
CA LEU A 167 -28.82 -6.17 -15.28
C LEU A 167 -29.15 -7.49 -15.99
N ALA A 168 -28.43 -8.57 -15.70
CA ALA A 168 -28.74 -9.91 -16.19
C ALA A 168 -30.03 -10.45 -15.57
N ALA A 169 -30.24 -10.23 -14.26
CA ALA A 169 -31.47 -10.60 -13.55
C ALA A 169 -32.68 -9.76 -14.01
N MET A 170 -32.51 -8.45 -14.22
CA MET A 170 -33.57 -7.60 -14.79
C MET A 170 -33.95 -8.03 -16.22
N LYS A 171 -32.96 -8.31 -17.09
CA LYS A 171 -33.22 -8.81 -18.45
C LYS A 171 -33.87 -10.19 -18.47
N ALA A 172 -33.56 -11.06 -17.51
CA ALA A 172 -34.20 -12.37 -17.38
C ALA A 172 -35.67 -12.25 -16.92
N GLN A 173 -36.00 -11.20 -16.18
CA GLN A 173 -37.36 -10.95 -15.70
C GLN A 173 -38.25 -10.22 -16.72
N ASP A 174 -37.65 -9.41 -17.61
CA ASP A 174 -38.35 -8.81 -18.77
C ASP A 174 -38.62 -9.81 -19.92
N LEU A 175 -38.09 -11.04 -19.82
CA LEU A 175 -38.30 -12.15 -20.77
C LEU A 175 -39.31 -13.21 -20.28
N LEU A 176 -39.98 -12.96 -19.14
CA LEU A 176 -41.11 -13.74 -18.59
C LEU A 176 -42.39 -12.90 -18.60
#